data_AF-A0A2N6PU09-F1
#
_entry.id   AF-A0A2N6PU09-F1
#
_cell.length_a   1.000
_cell.length_b   1.000
_cell.length_c   1.000
_cell.angle_alpha   90.00
_cell.angle_beta   90.00
_cell.angle_gamma   90.00
#
_symmetry.space_group_name_H-M   'P 1'
#
loop_
_entity.id
_entity.type
_entity.pdbx_description
1 polymer ?
#
loop_
_entity_poly.entity_id
_entity_poly.type
_entity_poly.pdbx_seq_one_letter_code
_entity_poly.pdbx_strand_id
1 'polypeptide(L)'
;MDKAATLTWLRRISGDIATVTIKRLEDTLPWYADMPPARRSAVGLVAQAGITSFIQWYDDPTSTPWIAADIFAAAPRELLRSVSLQQTLQLIRVTVEVTEERVAGKGEHLREAILLYSRDVAFAAADVYARAAEARGLWDARLEALVVDSILTGEADEELPSRIAALGWHGHGEVAVLVGTTPPQFDVDLVRRTARKLAVDVLIGVQGSRLVLVLGRARVEGQEGEDEELGFQEIAARLEPSFGPGFVVLGPAVAALVDASQSARAALAGFAVARAWRSAPRPVEADDLLPERALAGDPLAKQTLIERIYRPLQAHSTDLVTTLWSYLDNGRSLEATARELFVHPNTVRYRLKRVSEVIGWDATGPREALILQTALILGSIGAAEQVRRRPPLRRPPR
;
A
#
# COMPACT_ATOMS: atom_id res chain seq x y z
N MET A 1 -44.34 41.41 11.25
CA MET A 1 -44.58 40.81 12.58
C MET A 1 -43.41 41.18 13.46
N ASP A 2 -43.65 41.47 14.74
CA ASP A 2 -42.58 41.61 15.72
C ASP A 2 -41.87 40.24 15.91
N LYS A 3 -40.54 40.24 16.09
CA LYS A 3 -39.70 39.03 16.17
C LYS A 3 -40.20 38.08 17.25
N ALA A 4 -40.63 38.62 18.40
CA ALA A 4 -41.18 37.85 19.52
C ALA A 4 -42.49 37.12 19.16
N ALA A 5 -43.35 37.75 18.36
CA ALA A 5 -44.59 37.13 17.87
C ALA A 5 -44.29 36.01 16.88
N THR A 6 -43.31 36.20 15.99
CA THR A 6 -42.85 35.17 15.05
C THR A 6 -42.26 33.96 15.77
N LEU A 7 -41.44 34.17 16.80
CA LEU A 7 -40.86 33.09 17.63
C LEU A 7 -41.93 32.29 18.38
N THR A 8 -42.89 32.98 18.99
CA THR A 8 -44.01 32.33 19.70
C THR A 8 -44.84 31.47 18.75
N TRP A 9 -45.06 31.96 17.52
CA TRP A 9 -45.75 31.22 16.48
C TRP A 9 -44.94 30.01 15.99
N LEU A 10 -43.64 30.17 15.69
CA LEU A 10 -42.75 29.08 15.27
C LEU A 10 -42.69 27.95 16.31
N ARG A 11 -42.59 28.32 17.60
CA ARG A 11 -42.62 27.35 18.72
C ARG A 11 -43.94 26.58 18.78
N ARG A 12 -45.06 27.21 18.42
CA ARG A 12 -46.38 26.56 18.38
C ARG A 12 -46.53 25.58 17.22
N ILE A 13 -45.95 25.89 16.06
CA ILE A 13 -46.11 25.08 14.84
C ILE A 13 -44.98 24.06 14.61
N SER A 14 -43.93 24.07 15.44
CA SER A 14 -42.76 23.20 15.28
C SER A 14 -43.11 21.71 15.26
N GLY A 15 -44.08 21.30 16.09
CA GLY A 15 -44.61 19.93 16.11
C GLY A 15 -45.25 19.54 14.77
N ASP A 16 -46.08 20.42 14.21
CA ASP A 16 -46.70 20.20 12.90
C ASP A 16 -45.65 20.11 11.78
N ILE A 17 -44.64 21.00 11.80
CA ILE A 17 -43.53 20.96 10.82
C ILE A 17 -42.80 19.62 10.93
N ALA A 18 -42.51 19.15 12.14
CA ALA A 18 -41.84 17.86 12.34
C ALA A 18 -42.68 16.69 11.82
N THR A 19 -43.99 16.65 12.11
CA THR A 19 -44.88 15.59 11.60
C THR A 19 -44.98 15.60 10.07
N VAL A 20 -45.13 16.77 9.45
CA VAL A 20 -45.17 16.89 7.98
C VAL A 20 -43.83 16.52 7.36
N THR A 21 -42.72 16.91 7.99
CA THR A 21 -41.36 16.55 7.54
C THR A 21 -41.18 15.04 7.53
N ILE A 22 -41.49 14.36 8.65
CA ILE A 22 -41.37 12.90 8.75
C ILE A 22 -42.21 12.20 7.67
N LYS A 23 -43.44 12.65 7.44
CA LYS A 23 -44.29 12.10 6.38
C LYS A 23 -43.69 12.35 4.99
N ARG A 24 -43.21 13.57 4.71
CA ARG A 24 -42.58 13.89 3.42
C ARG A 24 -41.32 13.06 3.19
N LEU A 25 -40.52 12.82 4.23
CA LEU A 25 -39.35 11.94 4.16
C LEU A 25 -39.73 10.51 3.76
N GLU A 26 -40.79 9.96 4.34
CA GLU A 26 -41.32 8.63 4.01
C GLU A 26 -41.86 8.55 2.58
N ASP A 27 -42.55 9.61 2.13
CA ASP A 27 -43.14 9.65 0.78
C ASP A 27 -42.10 9.89 -0.33
N THR A 28 -40.99 10.58 -0.04
CA THR A 28 -40.04 11.08 -1.07
C THR A 28 -38.68 10.38 -1.09
N LEU A 29 -38.26 9.77 0.02
CA LEU A 29 -36.94 9.13 0.11
C LEU A 29 -37.10 7.61 0.27
N PRO A 30 -36.95 6.81 -0.81
CA PRO A 30 -37.10 5.36 -0.75
C PRO A 30 -36.22 4.70 0.32
N TRP A 31 -34.98 5.16 0.45
CA TRP A 31 -34.04 4.64 1.46
C TRP A 31 -34.55 4.83 2.89
N TYR A 32 -35.31 5.89 3.17
CA TYR A 32 -35.84 6.18 4.50
C TYR A 32 -37.04 5.28 4.82
N ALA A 33 -37.90 5.03 3.82
CA ALA A 33 -39.01 4.10 3.92
C ALA A 33 -38.55 2.65 4.15
N ASP A 34 -37.41 2.26 3.58
CA ASP A 34 -36.82 0.92 3.73
C ASP A 34 -36.01 0.74 5.03
N MET A 35 -35.79 1.81 5.82
CA MET A 35 -35.04 1.69 7.08
C MET A 35 -35.80 0.91 8.15
N PRO A 36 -35.11 0.10 8.97
CA PRO A 36 -35.69 -0.50 10.17
C PRO A 36 -36.29 0.55 11.12
N PRO A 37 -37.39 0.25 11.81
CA PRO A 37 -38.13 1.22 12.63
C PRO A 37 -37.28 1.98 13.65
N ALA A 38 -36.34 1.30 14.33
CA ALA A 38 -35.44 1.93 15.31
C ALA A 38 -34.54 3.00 14.68
N ARG A 39 -34.01 2.76 13.46
CA ARG A 39 -33.17 3.71 12.73
C ARG A 39 -33.99 4.87 12.17
N ARG A 40 -35.17 4.57 11.62
CA ARG A 40 -36.11 5.58 11.11
C ARG A 40 -36.51 6.56 12.21
N SER A 41 -36.83 6.05 13.39
CA SER A 41 -37.15 6.87 14.58
C SER A 41 -35.99 7.81 14.94
N ALA A 42 -34.75 7.29 14.98
CA ALA A 42 -33.58 8.10 15.29
C ALA A 42 -33.31 9.20 14.24
N VAL A 43 -33.55 8.93 12.94
CA VAL A 43 -33.47 9.96 11.89
C VAL A 43 -34.58 11.02 12.09
N GLY A 44 -35.80 10.61 12.45
CA GLY A 44 -36.89 11.52 12.77
C GLY A 44 -36.56 12.45 13.95
N LEU A 45 -35.89 11.95 14.99
CA LEU A 45 -35.41 12.76 16.12
C LEU A 45 -34.41 13.83 15.68
N VAL A 46 -33.50 13.50 14.75
CA VAL A 46 -32.53 14.46 14.19
C VAL A 46 -33.25 15.56 13.40
N ALA A 47 -34.25 15.22 12.59
CA ALA A 47 -35.04 16.21 11.86
C ALA A 47 -35.78 17.17 12.83
N GLN A 48 -36.38 16.63 13.90
CA GLN A 48 -37.05 17.43 14.93
C GLN A 48 -36.08 18.32 15.72
N ALA A 49 -34.90 17.80 16.07
CA ALA A 49 -33.83 18.57 16.70
C ALA A 49 -33.38 19.72 15.79
N GLY A 50 -33.27 19.48 14.47
CA GLY A 50 -32.95 20.50 13.49
C GLY A 50 -33.98 21.64 13.40
N ILE A 51 -35.27 21.32 13.49
CA ILE A 51 -36.35 22.33 13.54
C ILE A 51 -36.31 23.14 14.85
N THR A 52 -36.03 22.48 15.97
CA THR A 52 -35.92 23.15 17.27
C THR A 52 -34.71 24.07 17.33
N SER A 53 -33.58 23.60 16.80
CA SER A 53 -32.32 24.33 16.68
C SER A 53 -32.46 25.56 15.76
N PHE A 54 -33.26 25.47 14.68
CA PHE A 54 -33.60 26.64 13.86
C PHE A 54 -34.31 27.74 14.67
N ILE A 55 -35.26 27.37 15.53
CA ILE A 55 -36.03 28.33 16.35
C ILE A 55 -35.12 29.03 17.36
N GLN A 56 -34.16 28.29 17.94
CA GLN A 56 -33.16 28.84 18.84
C GLN A 56 -32.21 29.79 18.11
N TRP A 57 -31.71 29.38 16.93
CA TRP A 57 -30.87 30.21 16.09
C TRP A 57 -31.58 31.48 15.61
N TYR A 58 -32.88 31.41 15.31
CA TYR A 58 -33.67 32.58 14.94
C TYR A 58 -33.82 33.58 16.10
N ASP A 59 -33.85 33.10 17.35
CA ASP A 59 -33.90 33.93 18.56
C ASP A 59 -32.61 34.73 18.74
N ASP A 60 -31.46 34.06 18.61
CA ASP A 60 -30.13 34.67 18.66
C ASP A 60 -29.18 34.14 17.55
N PRO A 61 -29.11 34.83 16.40
CA PRO A 61 -28.23 34.44 15.29
C PRO A 61 -26.73 34.61 15.60
N THR A 62 -26.36 35.37 16.64
CA THR A 62 -24.96 35.63 17.01
C THR A 62 -24.36 34.58 17.95
N SER A 63 -25.20 33.65 18.43
CA SER A 63 -24.76 32.56 19.31
C SER A 63 -23.81 31.53 18.65
N THR A 64 -23.68 31.54 17.30
CA THR A 64 -22.68 30.87 16.44
C THR A 64 -22.37 29.35 16.75
N PRO A 65 -21.48 28.68 15.99
CA PRO A 65 -21.72 27.44 15.21
C PRO A 65 -21.98 26.13 15.98
N TRP A 66 -21.96 26.12 17.31
CA TRP A 66 -22.13 24.91 18.13
C TRP A 66 -23.54 24.31 18.04
N ILE A 67 -24.55 25.16 17.85
CA ILE A 67 -25.97 24.77 17.82
C ILE A 67 -26.31 23.83 16.65
N ALA A 68 -25.58 23.94 15.52
CA ALA A 68 -25.74 23.04 14.38
C ALA A 68 -25.00 21.69 14.58
N ALA A 69 -23.85 21.71 15.24
CA ALA A 69 -23.11 20.50 15.62
C ALA A 69 -23.87 19.66 16.66
N ASP A 70 -24.60 20.32 17.57
CA ASP A 70 -25.41 19.69 18.62
C ASP A 70 -26.57 18.86 18.06
N ILE A 71 -27.12 19.23 16.89
CA ILE A 71 -28.15 18.44 16.18
C ILE A 71 -27.66 17.02 15.90
N PHE A 72 -26.38 16.89 15.51
CA PHE A 72 -25.74 15.63 15.20
C PHE A 72 -25.15 14.95 16.45
N ALA A 73 -24.84 15.70 17.51
CA ALA A 73 -24.41 15.15 18.81
C ALA A 73 -25.58 14.47 19.56
N ALA A 74 -26.82 14.92 19.36
CA ALA A 74 -28.01 14.29 19.90
C ALA A 74 -28.40 12.98 19.18
N ALA A 75 -27.81 12.70 18.01
CA ALA A 75 -28.05 11.49 17.25
C ALA A 75 -27.25 10.30 17.83
N PRO A 76 -27.82 9.07 17.88
CA PRO A 76 -27.06 7.88 18.24
C PRO A 76 -25.83 7.70 17.35
N ARG A 77 -24.69 7.31 17.94
CA ARG A 77 -23.43 7.12 17.21
C ARG A 77 -23.54 6.08 16.09
N GLU A 78 -24.47 5.12 16.21
CA GLU A 78 -24.74 4.13 15.15
C GLU A 78 -25.35 4.76 13.88
N LEU A 79 -26.00 5.92 14.00
CA LEU A 79 -26.65 6.61 12.88
C LEU A 79 -25.63 7.28 11.95
N LEU A 80 -24.60 7.92 12.52
CA LEU A 80 -23.48 8.51 11.77
C LEU A 80 -22.68 7.47 10.96
N ARG A 81 -22.71 6.20 11.36
CA ARG A 81 -22.05 5.09 10.64
C ARG A 81 -22.91 4.49 9.52
N SER A 82 -24.23 4.69 9.56
CA SER A 82 -25.19 3.99 8.69
C SER A 82 -25.94 4.89 7.72
N VAL A 83 -25.85 6.22 7.90
CA VAL A 83 -26.39 7.23 6.99
C VAL A 83 -25.22 7.92 6.28
N SER A 84 -25.27 8.03 4.94
CA SER A 84 -24.22 8.70 4.15
C SER A 84 -24.38 10.23 4.15
N LEU A 85 -23.31 10.95 3.78
CA LEU A 85 -23.38 12.41 3.60
C LEU A 85 -24.49 12.80 2.60
N GLN A 86 -24.62 12.04 1.50
CA GLN A 86 -25.68 12.26 0.51
C GLN A 86 -27.07 12.13 1.12
N GLN A 87 -27.31 11.09 1.92
CA GLN A 87 -28.59 10.89 2.60
C GLN A 87 -28.86 12.02 3.60
N THR A 88 -27.85 12.47 4.34
CA THR A 88 -27.97 13.62 5.27
C THR A 88 -28.30 14.91 4.54
N LEU A 89 -27.70 15.18 3.38
CA LEU A 89 -28.05 16.35 2.55
C LEU A 89 -29.48 16.27 2.00
N GLN A 90 -29.96 15.07 1.66
CA GLN A 90 -31.36 14.85 1.26
C GLN A 90 -32.33 15.13 2.41
N LEU A 91 -32.00 14.70 3.65
CA LEU A 91 -32.81 15.01 4.84
C LEU A 91 -32.90 16.52 5.08
N ILE A 92 -31.76 17.23 5.03
CA ILE A 92 -31.70 18.68 5.20
C ILE A 92 -32.57 19.35 4.13
N ARG A 93 -32.43 18.95 2.87
CA ARG A 93 -33.20 19.51 1.76
C ARG A 93 -34.71 19.37 1.98
N VAL A 94 -35.20 18.17 2.28
CA VAL A 94 -36.64 17.95 2.51
C VAL A 94 -37.13 18.74 3.73
N THR A 95 -36.35 18.79 4.81
CA THR A 95 -36.72 19.55 6.01
C THR A 95 -36.82 21.05 5.73
N VAL A 96 -35.89 21.59 4.93
CA VAL A 96 -35.90 22.99 4.50
C VAL A 96 -37.09 23.27 3.59
N GLU A 97 -37.34 22.44 2.58
CA GLU A 97 -38.48 22.58 1.67
C GLU A 97 -39.82 22.60 2.44
N VAL A 98 -40.02 21.68 3.37
CA VAL A 98 -41.24 21.64 4.20
C VAL A 98 -41.36 22.87 5.10
N THR A 99 -40.26 23.32 5.69
CA THR A 99 -40.24 24.50 6.55
C THR A 99 -40.53 25.77 5.76
N GLU A 100 -39.95 25.92 4.56
CA GLU A 100 -40.23 27.02 3.64
C GLU A 100 -41.69 27.05 3.19
N GLU A 101 -42.24 25.90 2.78
CA GLU A 101 -43.66 25.75 2.39
C GLU A 101 -44.59 26.21 3.53
N ARG A 102 -44.26 25.85 4.79
CA ARG A 102 -45.10 26.18 5.96
C ARG A 102 -45.03 27.65 6.37
N VAL A 103 -43.94 28.32 6.01
CA VAL A 103 -43.64 29.71 6.36
C VAL A 103 -44.01 30.68 5.23
N ALA A 104 -44.35 30.16 4.05
CA ALA A 104 -44.75 30.95 2.88
C ALA A 104 -45.77 32.06 3.25
N GLY A 105 -45.45 33.31 2.87
CA GLY A 105 -46.30 34.48 3.10
C GLY A 105 -46.19 35.16 4.47
N LYS A 106 -45.24 34.75 5.34
CA LYS A 106 -45.03 35.38 6.68
C LYS A 106 -43.94 36.47 6.72
N GLY A 107 -43.21 36.69 5.63
CA GLY A 107 -42.24 37.78 5.45
C GLY A 107 -40.89 37.31 4.92
N GLU A 108 -40.20 38.17 4.13
CA GLU A 108 -38.92 37.83 3.48
C GLU A 108 -37.80 37.50 4.48
N HIS A 109 -37.76 38.17 5.63
CA HIS A 109 -36.75 37.94 6.67
C HIS A 109 -36.74 36.52 7.25
N LEU A 110 -37.89 35.84 7.31
CA LEU A 110 -37.94 34.47 7.83
C LEU A 110 -37.49 33.45 6.78
N ARG A 111 -37.73 33.73 5.50
CA ARG A 111 -37.19 32.93 4.38
C ARG A 111 -35.67 33.06 4.31
N GLU A 112 -35.15 34.29 4.40
CA GLU A 112 -33.71 34.56 4.47
C GLU A 112 -33.07 33.83 5.67
N ALA A 113 -33.71 33.86 6.83
CA ALA A 113 -33.27 33.14 8.02
C ALA A 113 -33.18 31.62 7.81
N ILE A 114 -34.19 31.00 7.16
CA ILE A 114 -34.17 29.57 6.83
C ILE A 114 -33.00 29.24 5.88
N LEU A 115 -32.75 30.09 4.87
CA LEU A 115 -31.65 29.90 3.92
C LEU A 115 -30.29 30.00 4.61
N LEU A 116 -30.09 30.98 5.49
CA LEU A 116 -28.83 31.14 6.23
C LEU A 116 -28.59 29.96 7.18
N TYR A 117 -29.60 29.57 7.96
CA TYR A 117 -29.49 28.42 8.87
C TYR A 117 -29.28 27.10 8.12
N SER A 118 -29.99 26.87 7.01
CA SER A 118 -29.84 25.63 6.23
C SER A 118 -28.43 25.48 5.66
N ARG A 119 -27.83 26.59 5.21
CA ARG A 119 -26.42 26.63 4.79
C ARG A 119 -25.49 26.24 5.93
N ASP A 120 -25.66 26.83 7.11
CA ASP A 120 -24.81 26.58 8.27
C ASP A 120 -24.93 25.13 8.77
N VAL A 121 -26.14 24.55 8.77
CA VAL A 121 -26.37 23.13 9.09
C VAL A 121 -25.75 22.20 8.04
N ALA A 122 -25.82 22.54 6.75
CA ALA A 122 -25.20 21.76 5.69
C ALA A 122 -23.67 21.74 5.81
N PHE A 123 -23.03 22.88 6.15
CA PHE A 123 -21.59 22.91 6.43
C PHE A 123 -21.22 22.14 7.70
N ALA A 124 -22.04 22.21 8.76
CA ALA A 124 -21.80 21.43 9.97
C ALA A 124 -21.87 19.91 9.69
N ALA A 125 -22.83 19.47 8.89
CA ALA A 125 -22.92 18.09 8.43
C ALA A 125 -21.67 17.68 7.63
N ALA A 126 -21.22 18.52 6.69
CA ALA A 126 -20.01 18.27 5.92
C ALA A 126 -18.77 18.11 6.83
N ASP A 127 -18.60 18.95 7.85
CA ASP A 127 -17.48 18.87 8.81
C ASP A 127 -17.52 17.55 9.61
N VAL A 128 -18.68 17.15 10.13
CA VAL A 128 -18.84 15.88 10.89
C VAL A 128 -18.47 14.68 10.02
N TYR A 129 -18.96 14.61 8.78
CA TYR A 129 -18.65 13.52 7.86
C TYR A 129 -17.20 13.57 7.37
N ALA A 130 -16.62 14.75 7.15
CA ALA A 130 -15.21 14.93 6.81
C ALA A 130 -14.32 14.38 7.93
N ARG A 131 -14.54 14.78 9.19
CA ARG A 131 -13.78 14.26 10.34
C ARG A 131 -13.93 12.76 10.52
N ALA A 132 -15.13 12.22 10.31
CA ALA A 132 -15.37 10.77 10.39
C ALA A 132 -14.72 9.99 9.24
N ALA A 133 -14.55 10.61 8.06
CA ALA A 133 -13.81 10.05 6.95
C ALA A 133 -12.30 10.12 7.19
N GLU A 134 -11.78 11.25 7.68
CA GLU A 134 -10.38 11.43 8.08
C GLU A 134 -9.96 10.43 9.17
N ALA A 135 -10.78 10.25 10.22
CA ALA A 135 -10.51 9.29 11.28
C ALA A 135 -10.43 7.84 10.76
N ARG A 136 -11.27 7.48 9.77
CA ARG A 136 -11.19 6.18 9.10
C ARG A 136 -9.95 6.05 8.23
N GLY A 137 -9.63 7.07 7.42
CA GLY A 137 -8.41 7.09 6.62
C GLY A 137 -7.13 6.98 7.47
N LEU A 138 -7.11 7.62 8.64
CA LEU A 138 -6.02 7.50 9.61
C LEU A 138 -5.93 6.10 10.23
N TRP A 139 -7.06 5.42 10.43
CA TRP A 139 -7.08 4.05 10.92
C TRP A 139 -6.55 3.07 9.86
N ASP A 140 -6.99 3.21 8.61
CA ASP A 140 -6.50 2.40 7.48
C ASP A 140 -5.00 2.61 7.27
N ALA A 141 -4.53 3.87 7.26
CA ALA A 141 -3.12 4.20 7.13
C ALA A 141 -2.27 3.63 8.28
N ARG A 142 -2.81 3.63 9.51
CA ARG A 142 -2.11 3.06 10.67
C ARG A 142 -2.09 1.54 10.62
N LEU A 143 -3.19 0.91 10.21
CA LEU A 143 -3.26 -0.54 10.04
C LEU A 143 -2.28 -0.98 8.94
N GLU A 144 -2.26 -0.29 7.82
CA GLU A 144 -1.33 -0.53 6.71
C GLU A 144 0.12 -0.36 7.14
N ALA A 145 0.46 0.73 7.84
CA ALA A 145 1.81 0.93 8.37
C ALA A 145 2.25 -0.20 9.29
N LEU A 146 1.35 -0.72 10.12
CA LEU A 146 1.64 -1.84 11.02
C LEU A 146 1.83 -3.16 10.24
N VAL A 147 1.01 -3.42 9.22
CA VAL A 147 1.19 -4.59 8.35
C VAL A 147 2.53 -4.54 7.61
N VAL A 148 2.90 -3.38 7.06
CA VAL A 148 4.20 -3.21 6.39
C VAL A 148 5.34 -3.38 7.38
N ASP A 149 5.23 -2.86 8.60
CA ASP A 149 6.25 -3.06 9.63
C ASP A 149 6.44 -4.54 10.00
N SER A 150 5.35 -5.30 10.20
CA SER A 150 5.39 -6.75 10.41
C SER A 150 6.05 -7.51 9.25
N ILE A 151 5.80 -7.08 8.00
CA ILE A 151 6.46 -7.65 6.82
C ILE A 151 7.97 -7.34 6.84
N LEU A 152 8.36 -6.12 7.21
CA LEU A 152 9.76 -5.70 7.24
C LEU A 152 10.56 -6.42 8.34
N THR A 153 9.96 -6.61 9.53
CA THR A 153 10.58 -7.37 10.64
C THR A 153 10.56 -8.87 10.40
N GLY A 154 9.62 -9.37 9.60
CA GLY A 154 9.37 -10.79 9.40
C GLY A 154 8.62 -11.44 10.57
N GLU A 155 8.03 -10.63 11.45
CA GLU A 155 7.17 -11.09 12.55
C GLU A 155 5.73 -11.17 12.03
N ALA A 156 5.41 -12.26 11.34
CA ALA A 156 4.05 -12.55 10.92
C ALA A 156 3.26 -13.13 12.11
N ASP A 157 2.37 -12.32 12.68
CA ASP A 157 1.41 -12.75 13.69
C ASP A 157 0.22 -13.50 13.03
N GLU A 158 -0.49 -14.34 13.79
CA GLU A 158 -1.65 -15.12 13.31
C GLU A 158 -2.76 -14.21 12.76
N GLU A 159 -2.82 -12.94 13.20
CA GLU A 159 -3.80 -11.96 12.75
C GLU A 159 -3.44 -11.26 11.43
N LEU A 160 -2.20 -11.39 10.93
CA LEU A 160 -1.71 -10.69 9.75
C LEU A 160 -2.62 -10.91 8.51
N PRO A 161 -3.08 -12.14 8.17
CA PRO A 161 -3.98 -12.36 7.04
C PRO A 161 -5.30 -11.61 7.15
N SER A 162 -5.89 -11.53 8.34
CA SER A 162 -7.16 -10.81 8.56
C SER A 162 -7.00 -9.30 8.36
N ARG A 163 -5.88 -8.73 8.83
CA ARG A 163 -5.55 -7.31 8.65
C ARG A 163 -5.31 -6.96 7.19
N ILE A 164 -4.60 -7.84 6.46
CA ILE A 164 -4.36 -7.70 5.02
C ILE A 164 -5.67 -7.73 4.23
N ALA A 165 -6.55 -8.69 4.53
CA ALA A 165 -7.86 -8.78 3.88
C ALA A 165 -8.73 -7.54 4.16
N ALA A 166 -8.67 -6.98 5.37
CA ALA A 166 -9.38 -5.74 5.72
C ALA A 166 -8.90 -4.51 4.93
N LEU A 167 -7.65 -4.50 4.48
CA LEU A 167 -7.08 -3.46 3.61
C LEU A 167 -7.43 -3.64 2.13
N GLY A 168 -8.23 -4.67 1.79
CA GLY A 168 -8.63 -4.95 0.41
C GLY A 168 -7.49 -5.51 -0.43
N TRP A 169 -6.57 -6.26 0.17
CA TRP A 169 -5.59 -7.04 -0.57
C TRP A 169 -6.23 -8.34 -1.07
N HIS A 170 -6.17 -8.57 -2.38
CA HIS A 170 -6.80 -9.72 -3.03
C HIS A 170 -5.77 -10.74 -3.52
N GLY A 171 -4.48 -10.40 -3.51
CA GLY A 171 -3.41 -11.20 -4.08
C GLY A 171 -3.10 -12.47 -3.30
N HIS A 172 -3.33 -13.62 -3.94
CA HIS A 172 -2.78 -14.94 -3.59
C HIS A 172 -1.51 -15.29 -4.40
N GLY A 173 -0.98 -14.33 -5.16
CA GLY A 173 0.14 -14.53 -6.06
C GLY A 173 1.48 -14.09 -5.50
N GLU A 174 2.45 -14.02 -6.41
CA GLU A 174 3.79 -13.55 -6.10
C GLU A 174 3.76 -12.11 -5.56
N VAL A 175 4.75 -11.82 -4.72
CA VAL A 175 4.93 -10.51 -4.08
C VAL A 175 6.37 -10.05 -4.27
N ALA A 176 6.56 -8.75 -4.47
CA ALA A 176 7.87 -8.12 -4.42
C ALA A 176 7.82 -6.80 -3.65
N VAL A 177 8.94 -6.39 -3.08
CA VAL A 177 9.03 -5.15 -2.28
C VAL A 177 9.93 -4.14 -2.97
N LEU A 178 9.42 -2.93 -3.16
CA LEU A 178 10.11 -1.82 -3.79
C LEU A 178 10.45 -0.77 -2.72
N VAL A 179 11.73 -0.41 -2.61
CA VAL A 179 12.24 0.52 -1.59
C VAL A 179 12.93 1.70 -2.26
N GLY A 180 12.61 2.91 -1.84
CA GLY A 180 13.29 4.11 -2.31
C GLY A 180 13.19 5.27 -1.32
N THR A 181 13.61 6.45 -1.74
CA THR A 181 13.50 7.67 -0.92
C THR A 181 12.06 8.16 -0.91
N THR A 182 11.54 8.56 0.25
CA THR A 182 10.23 9.24 0.34
C THR A 182 10.34 10.65 -0.23
N PRO A 183 9.48 11.07 -1.18
CA PRO A 183 9.45 12.46 -1.63
C PRO A 183 8.96 13.40 -0.49
N PRO A 184 9.35 14.69 -0.47
CA PRO A 184 8.93 15.62 0.57
C PRO A 184 7.41 15.80 0.67
N GLN A 185 6.72 15.69 -0.46
CA GLN A 185 5.26 15.66 -0.56
C GLN A 185 4.89 14.32 -1.19
N PHE A 186 4.35 13.41 -0.38
CA PHE A 186 4.00 12.07 -0.82
C PHE A 186 2.48 11.96 -1.03
N ASP A 187 2.07 11.75 -2.29
CA ASP A 187 0.67 11.50 -2.66
C ASP A 187 0.40 9.98 -2.68
N VAL A 188 -0.21 9.49 -1.60
CA VAL A 188 -0.62 8.09 -1.45
C VAL A 188 -1.61 7.68 -2.55
N ASP A 189 -2.52 8.58 -2.93
CA ASP A 189 -3.56 8.28 -3.91
C ASP A 189 -2.97 8.15 -5.32
N LEU A 190 -1.88 8.86 -5.63
CA LEU A 190 -1.16 8.67 -6.90
C LEU A 190 -0.65 7.22 -7.02
N VAL A 191 0.01 6.71 -5.98
CA VAL A 191 0.51 5.33 -5.95
C VAL A 191 -0.64 4.34 -6.12
N ARG A 192 -1.73 4.52 -5.36
CA ARG A 192 -2.90 3.64 -5.45
C ARG A 192 -3.57 3.70 -6.83
N ARG A 193 -3.71 4.87 -7.43
CA ARG A 193 -4.26 5.03 -8.79
C ARG A 193 -3.39 4.32 -9.83
N THR A 194 -2.06 4.45 -9.72
CA THR A 194 -1.13 3.77 -10.62
C THR A 194 -1.20 2.26 -10.44
N ALA A 195 -1.18 1.76 -9.20
CA ALA A 195 -1.31 0.33 -8.89
C ALA A 195 -2.61 -0.28 -9.44
N ARG A 196 -3.77 0.39 -9.25
CA ARG A 196 -5.06 -0.04 -9.82
C ARG A 196 -5.04 -0.13 -11.34
N LYS A 197 -4.38 0.81 -12.03
CA LYS A 197 -4.23 0.77 -13.50
C LYS A 197 -3.37 -0.41 -13.97
N LEU A 198 -2.48 -0.90 -13.11
CA LEU A 198 -1.63 -2.06 -13.38
C LEU A 198 -2.24 -3.38 -12.89
N ALA A 199 -3.45 -3.34 -12.32
CA ALA A 199 -4.10 -4.49 -11.69
C ALA A 199 -3.21 -5.18 -10.63
N VAL A 200 -2.49 -4.38 -9.83
CA VAL A 200 -1.66 -4.89 -8.73
C VAL A 200 -2.17 -4.36 -7.39
N ASP A 201 -2.09 -5.21 -6.36
CA ASP A 201 -2.28 -4.78 -4.99
C ASP A 201 -1.03 -4.07 -4.48
N VAL A 202 -1.22 -3.05 -3.65
CA VAL A 202 -0.12 -2.28 -3.05
C VAL A 202 -0.39 -1.98 -1.58
N LEU A 203 0.58 -2.29 -0.73
CA LEU A 203 0.67 -1.78 0.63
C LEU A 203 1.78 -0.74 0.70
N ILE A 204 1.51 0.37 1.37
CA ILE A 204 2.38 1.54 1.39
C ILE A 204 2.87 1.78 2.81
N GLY A 205 4.19 1.72 3.01
CA GLY A 205 4.84 2.06 4.28
C GLY A 205 5.81 3.22 4.13
N VAL A 206 5.70 4.22 5.01
CA VAL A 206 6.65 5.34 5.09
C VAL A 206 7.46 5.21 6.37
N GLN A 207 8.77 4.97 6.24
CA GLN A 207 9.70 4.83 7.36
C GLN A 207 10.78 5.93 7.30
N GLY A 208 10.52 7.05 7.98
CA GLY A 208 11.41 8.21 7.96
C GLY A 208 11.61 8.71 6.54
N SER A 209 12.84 8.64 6.02
CA SER A 209 13.18 9.04 4.65
C SER A 209 13.00 7.93 3.60
N ARG A 210 12.45 6.77 3.98
CA ARG A 210 12.29 5.61 3.09
C ARG A 210 10.81 5.34 2.81
N LEU A 211 10.50 5.16 1.53
CA LEU A 211 9.21 4.68 1.06
C LEU A 211 9.36 3.20 0.71
N VAL A 212 8.47 2.38 1.24
CA VAL A 212 8.39 0.93 1.03
C VAL A 212 7.04 0.62 0.41
N LEU A 213 7.04 0.02 -0.77
CA LEU A 213 5.84 -0.46 -1.45
C LEU A 213 5.91 -1.98 -1.51
N VAL A 214 4.92 -2.66 -0.91
CA VAL A 214 4.75 -4.11 -1.07
C VAL A 214 3.78 -4.32 -2.22
N LEU A 215 4.22 -5.00 -3.27
CA LEU A 215 3.51 -5.16 -4.53
C LEU A 215 3.03 -6.60 -4.64
N GLY A 216 1.73 -6.80 -4.77
CA GLY A 216 1.12 -8.12 -4.94
C GLY A 216 0.50 -8.27 -6.31
N ARG A 217 0.75 -9.41 -6.97
CA ARG A 217 -0.02 -9.75 -8.17
C ARG A 217 -1.43 -10.17 -7.76
N ALA A 218 -2.42 -9.42 -8.23
CA ALA A 218 -3.81 -9.82 -8.10
C ALA A 218 -4.14 -10.80 -9.23
N ARG A 219 -4.21 -12.09 -8.93
CA ARG A 219 -4.89 -13.03 -9.83
C ARG A 219 -6.38 -12.88 -9.58
N VAL A 220 -7.09 -12.31 -10.54
CA VAL A 220 -8.55 -12.28 -10.51
C VAL A 220 -9.03 -13.69 -10.88
N GLU A 221 -9.60 -14.42 -9.93
CA GLU A 221 -10.25 -15.70 -10.21
C GLU A 221 -11.33 -15.49 -11.29
N GLY A 222 -11.16 -16.14 -12.46
CA GLY A 222 -12.12 -16.10 -13.57
C GLY A 222 -11.74 -15.26 -14.79
N GLN A 223 -10.59 -14.57 -14.80
CA GLN A 223 -10.03 -13.99 -16.04
C GLN A 223 -9.07 -14.98 -16.72
N GLU A 224 -9.60 -15.87 -17.56
CA GLU A 224 -8.83 -16.62 -18.57
C GLU A 224 -8.52 -15.71 -19.78
N GLY A 225 -7.91 -14.55 -19.53
CA GLY A 225 -7.48 -13.62 -20.56
C GLY A 225 -5.96 -13.64 -20.71
N GLU A 226 -5.46 -13.70 -21.94
CA GLU A 226 -4.06 -13.51 -22.32
C GLU A 226 -3.56 -12.06 -22.10
N ASP A 227 -3.97 -11.39 -21.02
CA ASP A 227 -3.32 -10.14 -20.63
C ASP A 227 -1.94 -10.51 -20.07
N GLU A 228 -0.87 -10.11 -20.77
CA GLU A 228 0.52 -10.33 -20.33
C GLU A 228 0.70 -9.82 -18.88
N GLU A 229 0.80 -10.75 -17.92
CA GLU A 229 1.13 -10.42 -16.53
C GLU A 229 2.44 -9.62 -16.51
N LEU A 230 2.36 -8.33 -16.15
CA LEU A 230 3.55 -7.47 -16.13
C LEU A 230 4.60 -8.01 -15.14
N GLY A 231 5.87 -8.00 -15.57
CA GLY A 231 6.99 -8.28 -14.70
C GLY A 231 7.09 -7.27 -13.56
N PHE A 232 7.55 -7.70 -12.37
CA PHE A 232 7.76 -6.77 -11.24
C PHE A 232 8.70 -5.61 -11.58
N GLN A 233 9.66 -5.83 -12.47
CA GLN A 233 10.58 -4.79 -12.93
C GLN A 233 9.85 -3.70 -13.74
N GLU A 234 8.88 -4.07 -14.58
CA GLU A 234 8.05 -3.12 -15.34
C GLU A 234 7.06 -2.39 -14.41
N ILE A 235 6.46 -3.10 -13.45
CA ILE A 235 5.61 -2.49 -12.42
C ILE A 235 6.42 -1.47 -11.61
N ALA A 236 7.63 -1.83 -11.19
CA ALA A 236 8.53 -0.96 -10.46
C ALA A 236 8.94 0.27 -11.28
N ALA A 237 9.21 0.12 -12.58
CA ALA A 237 9.50 1.23 -13.48
C ALA A 237 8.32 2.21 -13.60
N ARG A 238 7.08 1.72 -13.60
CA ARG A 238 5.89 2.59 -13.64
C ARG A 238 5.56 3.26 -12.30
N LEU A 239 6.00 2.67 -11.18
CA LEU A 239 5.84 3.25 -9.84
C LEU A 239 7.01 4.16 -9.43
N GLU A 240 8.16 4.04 -10.10
CA GLU A 240 9.36 4.86 -9.89
C GLU A 240 9.09 6.37 -9.78
N PRO A 241 8.20 6.99 -10.59
CA PRO A 241 7.92 8.43 -10.49
C PRO A 241 7.30 8.86 -9.16
N SER A 242 6.78 7.91 -8.37
CA SER A 242 6.21 8.17 -7.04
C SER A 242 7.27 8.30 -5.94
N PHE A 243 8.52 7.95 -6.23
CA PHE A 243 9.64 8.02 -5.29
C PHE A 243 10.40 9.34 -5.38
N GLY A 244 10.96 9.75 -4.25
CA GLY A 244 11.90 10.88 -4.18
C GLY A 244 13.22 10.59 -4.89
N PRO A 245 14.12 11.59 -4.96
CA PRO A 245 15.40 11.45 -5.65
C PRO A 245 16.28 10.35 -5.05
N GLY A 246 17.18 9.81 -5.86
CA GLY A 246 18.14 8.78 -5.46
C GLY A 246 17.82 7.42 -6.07
N PHE A 247 18.03 6.36 -5.30
CA PHE A 247 17.89 4.98 -5.76
C PHE A 247 16.50 4.42 -5.46
N VAL A 248 16.05 3.52 -6.31
CA VAL A 248 14.83 2.72 -6.10
C VAL A 248 15.25 1.28 -6.33
N VAL A 249 15.05 0.43 -5.33
CA VAL A 249 15.54 -0.95 -5.32
C VAL A 249 14.37 -1.92 -5.21
N LEU A 250 14.28 -2.83 -6.16
CA LEU A 250 13.29 -3.90 -6.21
C LEU A 250 13.86 -5.17 -5.58
N GLY A 251 13.20 -5.72 -4.57
CA GLY A 251 13.51 -7.03 -4.00
C GLY A 251 13.11 -8.18 -4.93
N PRO A 252 13.68 -9.38 -4.74
CA PRO A 252 13.28 -10.56 -5.51
C PRO A 252 11.80 -10.88 -5.32
N ALA A 253 11.17 -11.42 -6.35
CA ALA A 253 9.82 -11.95 -6.25
C ALA A 253 9.81 -13.17 -5.30
N VAL A 254 8.79 -13.23 -4.44
CA VAL A 254 8.54 -14.35 -3.53
C VAL A 254 7.13 -14.88 -3.77
N ALA A 255 6.88 -16.13 -3.39
CA ALA A 255 5.66 -16.85 -3.75
C ALA A 255 4.39 -16.26 -3.11
N ALA A 256 4.51 -15.70 -1.91
CA ALA A 256 3.37 -15.19 -1.15
C ALA A 256 3.76 -14.00 -0.25
N LEU A 257 2.75 -13.29 0.22
CA LEU A 257 2.93 -12.12 1.09
C LEU A 257 3.61 -12.45 2.43
N VAL A 258 3.42 -13.67 2.95
CA VAL A 258 4.12 -14.14 4.17
C VAL A 258 5.65 -14.22 3.97
N ASP A 259 6.10 -14.42 2.73
CA ASP A 259 7.52 -14.47 2.37
C ASP A 259 8.07 -13.08 2.01
N ALA A 260 7.23 -12.04 1.97
CA ALA A 260 7.61 -10.69 1.55
C ALA A 260 8.72 -10.08 2.41
N SER A 261 8.91 -10.58 3.63
CA SER A 261 10.05 -10.20 4.48
C SER A 261 11.41 -10.51 3.84
N GLN A 262 11.52 -11.56 3.03
CA GLN A 262 12.76 -11.87 2.29
C GLN A 262 13.01 -10.84 1.18
N SER A 263 11.96 -10.51 0.42
CA SER A 263 12.01 -9.48 -0.62
C SER A 263 12.36 -8.11 -0.03
N ALA A 264 11.70 -7.75 1.07
CA ALA A 264 11.93 -6.51 1.83
C ALA A 264 13.37 -6.39 2.34
N ARG A 265 13.89 -7.44 2.99
CA ARG A 265 15.27 -7.45 3.51
C ARG A 265 16.29 -7.26 2.39
N ALA A 266 16.11 -7.93 1.26
CA ALA A 266 16.97 -7.77 0.10
C ALA A 266 16.90 -6.35 -0.49
N ALA A 267 15.69 -5.80 -0.65
CA ALA A 267 15.49 -4.44 -1.16
C ALA A 267 16.08 -3.37 -0.24
N LEU A 268 15.89 -3.49 1.08
CA LEU A 268 16.47 -2.60 2.09
C LEU A 268 18.00 -2.66 2.10
N ALA A 269 18.57 -3.87 2.07
CA ALA A 269 20.02 -4.06 2.00
C ALA A 269 20.59 -3.49 0.70
N GLY A 270 19.91 -3.72 -0.42
CA GLY A 270 20.26 -3.13 -1.72
C GLY A 270 20.20 -1.60 -1.69
N PHE A 271 19.14 -1.01 -1.13
CA PHE A 271 18.99 0.44 -1.00
C PHE A 271 20.14 1.08 -0.19
N ALA A 272 20.62 0.41 0.86
CA ALA A 272 21.74 0.89 1.67
C ALA A 272 23.08 0.93 0.90
N VAL A 273 23.25 0.07 -0.10
CA VAL A 273 24.50 -0.06 -0.87
C VAL A 273 24.42 0.44 -2.30
N ALA A 274 23.23 0.78 -2.82
CA ALA A 274 23.00 1.13 -4.22
C ALA A 274 23.95 2.21 -4.75
N ARG A 275 24.32 3.18 -3.91
CA ARG A 275 25.31 4.23 -4.21
C ARG A 275 26.71 3.72 -4.62
N ALA A 276 27.08 2.50 -4.26
CA ALA A 276 28.35 1.92 -4.64
C ALA A 276 28.40 1.58 -6.14
N TRP A 277 27.24 1.40 -6.79
CA TRP A 277 27.14 1.25 -8.23
C TRP A 277 26.79 2.59 -8.90
N ARG A 278 27.82 3.26 -9.45
CA ARG A 278 27.72 4.62 -10.01
C ARG A 278 26.68 4.78 -11.13
N SER A 279 26.44 3.73 -11.90
CA SER A 279 25.53 3.71 -13.05
C SER A 279 24.36 2.74 -12.83
N ALA A 280 23.95 2.56 -11.57
CA ALA A 280 22.82 1.68 -11.27
C ALA A 280 21.56 2.15 -12.01
N PRO A 281 20.79 1.23 -12.62
CA PRO A 281 19.49 1.56 -13.19
C PRO A 281 18.52 2.02 -12.10
N ARG A 282 17.42 2.66 -12.51
CA ARG A 282 16.35 3.08 -11.60
C ARG A 282 15.01 2.66 -12.21
N PRO A 283 14.33 1.64 -11.65
CA PRO A 283 14.71 0.83 -10.48
C PRO A 283 15.88 -0.14 -10.76
N VAL A 284 16.62 -0.51 -9.71
CA VAL A 284 17.64 -1.58 -9.73
C VAL A 284 17.16 -2.80 -8.95
N GLU A 285 17.47 -3.99 -9.43
CA GLU A 285 17.14 -5.22 -8.70
C GLU A 285 18.14 -5.45 -7.55
N ALA A 286 17.63 -5.91 -6.41
CA ALA A 286 18.47 -6.23 -5.27
C ALA A 286 19.46 -7.36 -5.57
N ASP A 287 19.10 -8.26 -6.50
CA ASP A 287 19.96 -9.36 -6.95
C ASP A 287 21.11 -8.88 -7.85
N ASP A 288 20.96 -7.76 -8.54
CA ASP A 288 22.09 -7.12 -9.22
C ASP A 288 23.10 -6.61 -8.21
N LEU A 289 22.68 -6.19 -7.01
CA LEU A 289 23.51 -5.63 -5.93
C LEU A 289 24.12 -6.68 -4.98
N LEU A 290 24.09 -7.97 -5.33
CA LEU A 290 24.59 -9.05 -4.47
C LEU A 290 26.05 -8.85 -3.99
N PRO A 291 27.02 -8.40 -4.83
CA PRO A 291 28.39 -8.19 -4.39
C PRO A 291 28.51 -7.12 -3.31
N GLU A 292 27.90 -5.96 -3.54
CA GLU A 292 27.93 -4.83 -2.61
C GLU A 292 27.22 -5.17 -1.32
N ARG A 293 26.08 -5.87 -1.40
CA ARG A 293 25.34 -6.36 -0.23
C ARG A 293 26.18 -7.34 0.58
N ALA A 294 26.83 -8.31 -0.08
CA ALA A 294 27.68 -9.29 0.59
C ALA A 294 28.89 -8.64 1.27
N LEU A 295 29.54 -7.67 0.60
CA LEU A 295 30.65 -6.88 1.14
C LEU A 295 30.22 -6.00 2.33
N ALA A 296 29.00 -5.47 2.30
CA ALA A 296 28.40 -4.73 3.42
C ALA A 296 27.94 -5.63 4.58
N GLY A 297 28.10 -6.95 4.46
CA GLY A 297 27.82 -7.91 5.52
C GLY A 297 26.44 -8.55 5.46
N ASP A 298 25.65 -8.34 4.41
CA ASP A 298 24.33 -8.98 4.24
C ASP A 298 24.48 -10.52 4.15
N PRO A 299 24.00 -11.28 5.16
CA PRO A 299 24.09 -12.74 5.16
C PRO A 299 23.21 -13.36 4.08
N LEU A 300 22.07 -12.73 3.74
CA LEU A 300 21.17 -13.23 2.70
C LEU A 300 21.87 -13.14 1.34
N ALA A 301 22.54 -12.03 1.03
CA ALA A 301 23.31 -11.91 -0.21
C ALA A 301 24.42 -12.96 -0.34
N LYS A 302 25.18 -13.19 0.75
CA LYS A 302 26.22 -14.24 0.78
C LYS A 302 25.62 -15.62 0.53
N GLN A 303 24.51 -15.93 1.20
CA GLN A 303 23.80 -17.20 1.01
C GLN A 303 23.30 -17.34 -0.43
N THR A 304 22.66 -16.31 -0.99
CA THR A 304 22.17 -16.30 -2.37
C THR A 304 23.30 -16.57 -3.38
N LEU A 305 24.44 -15.89 -3.25
CA LEU A 305 25.61 -16.10 -4.11
C LEU A 305 26.13 -17.56 -4.02
N ILE A 306 26.13 -18.15 -2.83
CA ILE A 306 26.60 -19.54 -2.65
C ILE A 306 25.58 -20.55 -3.20
N GLU A 307 24.31 -20.41 -2.83
CA GLU A 307 23.26 -21.39 -3.13
C GLU A 307 22.77 -21.34 -4.57
N ARG A 308 22.72 -20.16 -5.20
CA ARG A 308 22.23 -20.01 -6.59
C ARG A 308 23.33 -20.08 -7.64
N ILE A 309 24.58 -19.80 -7.29
CA ILE A 309 25.69 -19.74 -8.25
C ILE A 309 26.74 -20.82 -7.95
N TYR A 310 27.42 -20.73 -6.81
CA TYR A 310 28.58 -21.59 -6.56
C TYR A 310 28.21 -23.07 -6.44
N ARG A 311 27.22 -23.42 -5.60
CA ARG A 311 26.84 -24.82 -5.36
C ARG A 311 26.27 -25.50 -6.60
N PRO A 312 25.37 -24.89 -7.39
CA PRO A 312 24.90 -25.50 -8.64
C PRO A 312 26.05 -25.80 -9.60
N LEU A 313 26.98 -24.86 -9.79
CA LEU A 313 28.15 -25.10 -10.65
C LEU A 313 29.03 -26.23 -10.13
N GLN A 314 29.31 -26.25 -8.83
CA GLN A 314 30.12 -27.29 -8.19
C GLN A 314 29.47 -28.68 -8.29
N ALA A 315 28.15 -28.75 -8.09
CA ALA A 315 27.39 -30.00 -8.19
C ALA A 315 27.30 -30.52 -9.63
N HIS A 316 27.24 -29.63 -10.62
CA HIS A 316 27.22 -30.01 -12.03
C HIS A 316 28.59 -30.53 -12.50
N SER A 317 29.66 -29.77 -12.28
CA SER A 317 31.01 -30.17 -12.65
C SER A 317 32.05 -29.24 -12.05
N THR A 318 33.08 -29.82 -11.43
CA THR A 318 34.26 -29.08 -10.94
C THR A 318 34.96 -28.33 -12.07
N ASP A 319 34.96 -28.86 -13.28
CA ASP A 319 35.58 -28.23 -14.45
C ASP A 319 34.89 -26.93 -14.86
N LEU A 320 33.58 -26.79 -14.63
CA LEU A 320 32.85 -25.55 -14.91
C LEU A 320 33.29 -24.45 -13.96
N VAL A 321 33.43 -24.76 -12.67
CA VAL A 321 33.94 -23.83 -11.66
C VAL A 321 35.36 -23.40 -12.01
N THR A 322 36.26 -24.35 -12.31
CA THR A 322 37.65 -24.06 -12.69
C THR A 322 37.71 -23.20 -13.96
N THR A 323 36.87 -23.50 -14.96
CA THR A 323 36.85 -22.75 -16.22
C THR A 323 36.35 -21.32 -16.02
N LEU A 324 35.30 -21.13 -15.22
CA LEU A 324 34.77 -19.81 -14.90
C LEU A 324 35.79 -18.97 -14.11
N TRP A 325 36.45 -19.58 -13.13
CA TRP A 325 37.49 -18.92 -12.33
C TRP A 325 38.64 -18.43 -13.21
N SER A 326 39.19 -19.34 -14.03
CA SER A 326 40.30 -19.03 -14.94
C SER A 326 39.90 -17.98 -15.99
N TYR A 327 38.64 -18.02 -16.46
CA TYR A 327 38.12 -17.04 -17.40
C TYR A 327 38.09 -15.63 -16.82
N LEU A 328 37.63 -15.49 -15.58
CA LEU A 328 37.56 -14.20 -14.89
C LEU A 328 38.96 -13.67 -14.53
N ASP A 329 39.88 -14.54 -14.08
CA ASP A 329 41.27 -14.18 -13.76
C ASP A 329 42.06 -13.72 -15.00
N ASN A 330 41.77 -14.29 -16.17
CA ASN A 330 42.37 -13.89 -17.45
C ASN A 330 41.67 -12.69 -18.13
N GLY A 331 40.95 -11.87 -17.36
CA GLY A 331 40.29 -10.68 -17.89
C GLY A 331 39.21 -11.00 -18.93
N ARG A 332 38.53 -12.14 -18.80
CA ARG A 332 37.48 -12.62 -19.72
C ARG A 332 37.99 -12.96 -21.14
N SER A 333 39.25 -13.36 -21.27
CA SER A 333 39.86 -13.79 -22.54
C SER A 333 39.73 -15.29 -22.77
N LEU A 334 39.00 -15.70 -23.81
CA LEU A 334 38.84 -17.12 -24.19
C LEU A 334 40.19 -17.77 -24.53
N GLU A 335 41.05 -17.08 -25.27
CA GLU A 335 42.36 -17.60 -25.71
C GLU A 335 43.33 -17.80 -24.55
N ALA A 336 43.37 -16.84 -23.61
CA ALA A 336 44.22 -16.96 -22.43
C ALA A 336 43.75 -18.10 -21.51
N THR A 337 42.44 -18.20 -21.29
CA THR A 337 41.81 -19.27 -20.50
C THR A 337 42.07 -20.65 -21.11
N ALA A 338 41.95 -20.78 -22.43
CA ALA A 338 42.19 -22.03 -23.14
C ALA A 338 43.64 -22.50 -22.99
N ARG A 339 44.59 -21.56 -23.08
CA ARG A 339 46.02 -21.82 -22.87
C ARG A 339 46.33 -22.26 -21.44
N GLU A 340 45.75 -21.60 -20.44
CA GLU A 340 45.94 -21.96 -19.03
C GLU A 340 45.38 -23.35 -18.70
N LEU A 341 44.20 -23.67 -19.24
CA LEU A 341 43.52 -24.94 -18.98
C LEU A 341 43.95 -26.08 -19.91
N PHE A 342 44.88 -25.83 -20.84
CA PHE A 342 45.32 -26.78 -21.87
C PHE A 342 44.16 -27.40 -22.67
N VAL A 343 43.16 -26.57 -23.02
CA VAL A 343 42.01 -26.97 -23.84
C VAL A 343 41.89 -26.08 -25.08
N HIS A 344 41.04 -26.46 -26.02
CA HIS A 344 40.73 -25.62 -27.17
C HIS A 344 39.81 -24.44 -26.76
N PRO A 345 39.93 -23.22 -27.35
CA PRO A 345 39.04 -22.09 -27.05
C PRO A 345 37.54 -22.40 -27.20
N ASN A 346 37.17 -23.28 -28.14
CA ASN A 346 35.80 -23.76 -28.30
C ASN A 346 35.28 -24.52 -27.06
N THR A 347 36.14 -25.27 -26.38
CA THR A 347 35.78 -25.97 -25.13
C THR A 347 35.51 -24.97 -24.01
N VAL A 348 36.30 -23.89 -23.91
CA VAL A 348 36.04 -22.80 -22.96
C VAL A 348 34.69 -22.15 -23.25
N ARG A 349 34.43 -21.78 -24.51
CA ARG A 349 33.14 -21.21 -24.94
C ARG A 349 31.97 -22.13 -24.60
N TYR A 350 32.09 -23.43 -24.89
CA TYR A 350 31.08 -24.42 -24.57
C TYR A 350 30.82 -24.49 -23.06
N ARG A 351 31.88 -24.54 -22.25
CA ARG A 351 31.75 -24.56 -20.78
C ARG A 351 31.14 -23.28 -20.23
N LEU A 352 31.49 -22.10 -20.73
CA LEU A 352 30.88 -20.83 -20.32
C LEU A 352 29.39 -20.72 -20.73
N LYS A 353 29.05 -21.23 -21.92
CA LYS A 353 27.65 -21.39 -22.30
C LYS A 353 26.92 -22.30 -21.31
N ARG A 354 27.54 -23.42 -20.93
CA ARG A 354 26.96 -24.36 -19.96
C ARG A 354 26.85 -23.76 -18.55
N VAL A 355 27.81 -22.96 -18.12
CA VAL A 355 27.71 -22.15 -16.88
C VAL A 355 26.45 -21.31 -16.95
N SER A 356 26.27 -20.53 -18.01
CA SER A 356 25.12 -19.64 -18.18
C SER A 356 23.79 -20.40 -18.18
N GLU A 357 23.74 -21.58 -18.81
CA GLU A 357 22.56 -22.47 -18.78
C GLU A 357 22.24 -23.01 -17.38
N VAL A 358 23.25 -23.25 -16.54
CA VAL A 358 23.08 -23.83 -15.20
C VAL A 358 22.59 -22.81 -14.18
N ILE A 359 23.15 -21.60 -14.19
CA ILE A 359 22.88 -20.59 -13.16
C ILE A 359 21.97 -19.46 -13.65
N GLY A 360 21.85 -19.24 -14.97
CA GLY A 360 21.07 -18.15 -15.54
C GLY A 360 21.81 -16.79 -15.62
N TRP A 361 23.11 -16.76 -15.33
CA TRP A 361 23.96 -15.56 -15.46
C TRP A 361 25.01 -15.74 -16.56
N ASP A 362 25.20 -14.71 -17.39
CA ASP A 362 26.22 -14.68 -18.44
C ASP A 362 27.51 -14.02 -17.94
N ALA A 363 28.62 -14.76 -17.97
CA ALA A 363 29.94 -14.28 -17.52
C ALA A 363 30.58 -13.21 -18.44
N THR A 364 30.00 -12.93 -19.62
CA THR A 364 30.56 -11.92 -20.53
C THR A 364 30.28 -10.49 -20.07
N GLY A 365 29.14 -10.26 -19.41
CA GLY A 365 28.71 -8.95 -18.94
C GLY A 365 29.58 -8.42 -17.80
N PRO A 366 29.88 -7.10 -17.75
CA PRO A 366 30.73 -6.53 -16.71
C PRO A 366 30.11 -6.60 -15.32
N ARG A 367 28.78 -6.55 -15.20
CA ARG A 367 28.09 -6.60 -13.91
C ARG A 367 28.06 -8.02 -13.37
N GLU A 368 27.65 -8.94 -14.21
CA GLU A 368 27.55 -10.37 -13.96
C GLU A 368 28.92 -10.95 -13.63
N ALA A 369 29.99 -10.54 -14.31
CA ALA A 369 31.35 -10.96 -13.98
C ALA A 369 31.72 -10.67 -12.52
N LEU A 370 31.36 -9.50 -11.98
CA LEU A 370 31.59 -9.16 -10.57
C LEU A 370 30.75 -10.05 -9.63
N ILE A 371 29.49 -10.31 -9.99
CA ILE A 371 28.59 -11.20 -9.24
C ILE A 371 29.18 -12.61 -9.17
N LEU A 372 29.57 -13.16 -10.32
CA LEU A 372 30.15 -14.50 -10.44
C LEU A 372 31.48 -14.61 -9.70
N GLN A 373 32.38 -13.62 -9.85
CA GLN A 373 33.66 -13.62 -9.14
C GLN A 373 33.45 -13.59 -7.62
N THR A 374 32.51 -12.78 -7.15
CA THR A 374 32.18 -12.70 -5.71
C THR A 374 31.59 -14.03 -5.21
N ALA A 375 30.70 -14.67 -5.99
CA ALA A 375 30.14 -15.98 -5.65
C ALA A 375 31.23 -17.07 -5.56
N LEU A 376 32.18 -17.08 -6.50
CA LEU A 376 33.32 -17.97 -6.51
C LEU A 376 34.19 -17.81 -5.25
N ILE A 377 34.54 -16.56 -4.90
CA ILE A 377 35.33 -16.25 -3.70
C ILE A 377 34.60 -16.70 -2.43
N LEU A 378 33.32 -16.38 -2.28
CA LEU A 378 32.54 -16.77 -1.09
C LEU A 378 32.38 -18.29 -1.00
N GLY A 379 32.13 -18.95 -2.12
CA GLY A 379 32.01 -20.40 -2.20
C GLY A 379 33.28 -21.14 -1.81
N SER A 380 34.44 -20.65 -2.23
CA SER A 380 35.74 -21.25 -1.88
C SER A 380 36.07 -21.09 -0.39
N ILE A 381 35.73 -19.94 0.21
CA ILE A 381 35.85 -19.71 1.66
C ILE A 381 34.98 -20.70 2.43
N GLY A 382 33.70 -20.85 2.04
CA GLY A 382 32.78 -21.78 2.69
C GLY A 382 33.18 -23.25 2.54
N ALA A 383 33.71 -23.65 1.38
CA ALA A 383 34.23 -25.00 1.16
C ALA A 383 35.45 -25.31 2.05
N ALA A 384 36.36 -24.35 2.23
CA ALA A 384 37.53 -24.51 3.09
C ALA A 384 37.15 -24.69 4.58
N GLU A 385 36.10 -24.01 5.06
CA GLU A 385 35.58 -24.21 6.41
C GLU A 385 34.94 -25.60 6.60
N GLN A 386 34.22 -26.11 5.59
CA GLN A 386 33.62 -27.46 5.65
C GLN A 386 34.67 -28.57 5.70
N VAL A 387 35.77 -28.44 4.95
CA VAL A 387 36.89 -29.39 4.99
C VAL A 387 37.55 -29.42 6.37
N ARG A 388 37.70 -28.26 7.03
CA ARG A 388 38.27 -28.17 8.40
C ARG A 388 37.36 -28.75 9.48
N ARG A 389 36.03 -28.78 9.27
CA ARG A 389 35.03 -29.30 10.23
C ARG A 389 34.79 -30.81 10.12
N ARG A 390 35.26 -31.50 9.08
CA ARG A 390 35.14 -32.97 8.97
C ARG A 390 36.09 -33.66 9.98
N PRO A 391 35.59 -34.51 10.89
CA PRO A 391 36.46 -35.27 11.79
C PRO A 391 37.35 -36.23 10.98
N PRO A 392 38.61 -36.47 11.40
CA PRO A 392 39.47 -37.41 10.70
C PRO A 392 38.83 -38.82 10.72
N LEU A 393 38.68 -39.42 9.54
CA LEU A 393 38.21 -40.79 9.38
C LEU A 393 39.07 -41.71 10.27
N ARG A 394 38.44 -42.39 11.23
CA ARG A 394 39.09 -43.42 12.04
C ARG A 394 39.63 -44.48 11.09
N ARG A 395 40.96 -44.66 11.10
CA ARG A 395 41.61 -45.74 10.36
C ARG A 395 41.04 -47.10 10.80
N PRO A 396 40.75 -48.03 9.88
CA PRO A 396 40.30 -49.35 10.27
C PRO A 396 41.41 -50.08 11.05
N PRO A 397 41.05 -50.92 12.03
CA PRO A 397 42.03 -51.71 12.77
C PRO A 397 42.75 -52.66 11.81
N ARG A 398 44.08 -52.76 12.00
CA ARG A 398 44.97 -53.63 11.22
C ARG A 398 44.76 -55.09 11.52
#